data_AF-A0A0F9MIX6-F1
#
_entry.id   AF-A0A0F9MIX6-F1
#
_cell.length_a   1.000
_cell.length_b   1.000
_cell.length_c   1.000
_cell.angle_alpha   90.00
_cell.angle_beta   90.00
_cell.angle_gamma   90.00
#
_symmetry.space_group_name_H-M   'P 1'
#
loop_
_entity.id
_entity.type
_entity.pdbx_description
1 polymer ?
#
loop_
_entity_poly.entity_id
_entity_poly.type
_entity_poly.pdbx_seq_one_letter_code
_entity_poly.pdbx_strand_id
1 'polypeptide(L)'
;MNEPNIGEVMRLRRIQRWRDSMSDGCSSAPDHGWWGNHRWACVAHDREYYYGGSARRRRRADQTFRDNLRAAGMPGVIAWIYYLAVRAFGHPRFKRPYSWAFGAARYRYDEYPASPPGADLLRSW
;
A
#
# COMPACT_ATOMS: atom_id res chain seq x y z
N MET A 1 6.94 31.09 12.46
CA MET A 1 5.79 30.32 11.97
C MET A 1 5.81 29.02 12.74
N ASN A 2 4.81 28.77 13.58
CA ASN A 2 4.81 27.62 14.50
C ASN A 2 4.46 26.35 13.74
N GLU A 3 5.24 25.29 13.92
CA GLU A 3 4.94 23.97 13.37
C GLU A 3 3.66 23.43 14.02
N PRO A 4 2.69 22.92 13.23
CA PRO A 4 1.44 22.40 13.77
C PRO A 4 1.68 21.14 14.61
N ASN A 5 0.95 21.03 15.72
CA ASN A 5 0.98 19.87 16.61
C ASN A 5 0.55 18.59 15.86
N ILE A 6 1.22 17.46 16.10
CA ILE A 6 0.94 16.16 15.47
C ILE A 6 -0.54 15.74 15.61
N GLY A 7 -1.17 16.04 16.76
CA GLY A 7 -2.59 15.80 16.99
C GLY A 7 -3.51 16.66 16.12
N GLU A 8 -3.06 17.86 15.73
CA GLU A 8 -3.79 18.78 14.88
C GLU A 8 -3.70 18.37 13.40
N VAL A 9 -2.53 17.92 12.94
CA VAL A 9 -2.35 17.36 11.59
C VAL A 9 -3.19 16.09 11.38
N MET A 10 -3.29 15.23 12.40
CA MET A 10 -4.17 14.05 12.39
C MET A 10 -5.66 14.42 12.38
N ARG A 11 -6.04 15.54 13.02
CA ARG A 11 -7.42 16.04 13.07
C ARG A 11 -7.85 16.74 11.77
N LEU A 12 -6.89 17.28 11.01
CA LEU A 12 -7.12 18.04 9.78
C LEU A 12 -7.38 17.17 8.53
N ARG A 13 -7.04 15.86 8.55
CA ARG A 13 -7.24 14.98 7.38
C ARG A 13 -8.03 13.73 7.76
N ARG A 14 -9.28 13.67 7.28
CA ARG A 14 -10.29 12.60 7.40
C ARG A 14 -9.87 11.25 6.78
N ILE A 15 -8.68 10.73 7.06
CA ILE A 15 -8.27 9.39 6.64
C ILE A 15 -8.31 8.50 7.88
N GLN A 16 -9.10 7.43 7.82
CA GLN A 16 -9.24 6.52 8.95
C GLN A 16 -7.94 5.74 9.16
N ARG A 17 -7.68 5.33 10.41
CA ARG A 17 -6.58 4.40 10.67
C ARG A 17 -6.88 3.06 9.99
N TRP A 18 -5.88 2.53 9.27
CA TRP A 18 -5.95 1.22 8.62
C TRP A 18 -6.37 0.10 9.59
N ARG A 19 -7.25 -0.77 9.10
CA ARG A 19 -7.61 -2.05 9.71
C ARG A 19 -7.54 -3.12 8.62
N ASP A 20 -7.03 -4.30 8.92
CA ASP A 20 -6.86 -5.35 7.90
C ASP A 20 -8.19 -5.80 7.27
N SER A 21 -9.32 -5.58 7.95
CA SER A 21 -10.67 -5.77 7.41
C SER A 21 -11.02 -4.84 6.24
N MET A 22 -10.19 -3.84 5.95
CA MET A 22 -10.34 -2.92 4.82
C MET A 22 -9.67 -3.45 3.54
N SER A 23 -8.82 -4.48 3.65
CA SER A 23 -8.18 -5.13 2.50
C SER A 23 -9.14 -6.11 1.82
N ASP A 24 -9.14 -6.11 0.48
CA ASP A 24 -9.85 -7.10 -0.32
C ASP A 24 -8.98 -8.33 -0.63
N GLY A 25 -7.78 -8.40 -0.08
CA GLY A 25 -6.79 -9.43 -0.39
C GLY A 25 -6.03 -9.13 -1.66
N CYS A 26 -5.82 -10.13 -2.49
CA CYS A 26 -5.11 -9.98 -3.74
C CYS A 26 -6.00 -9.42 -4.88
N SER A 27 -7.09 -8.75 -4.52
CA SER A 27 -8.12 -8.10 -5.35
C SER A 27 -8.64 -8.94 -6.53
N SER A 28 -7.86 -9.02 -7.62
CA SER A 28 -8.19 -9.74 -8.86
C SER A 28 -7.41 -11.04 -9.03
N ALA A 29 -6.63 -11.44 -8.03
CA ALA A 29 -5.88 -12.68 -7.98
C ALA A 29 -6.31 -13.53 -6.79
N PRO A 30 -6.09 -14.85 -6.82
CA PRO A 30 -6.35 -15.72 -5.68
C PRO A 30 -5.49 -15.34 -4.48
N ASP A 31 -6.07 -15.32 -3.27
CA ASP A 31 -5.36 -15.11 -1.99
C ASP A 31 -4.44 -16.27 -1.62
N HIS A 32 -4.81 -17.46 -2.10
CA HIS A 32 -4.10 -18.71 -1.91
C HIS A 32 -3.80 -19.30 -3.28
N GLY A 33 -2.59 -19.81 -3.45
CA GLY A 33 -2.18 -20.45 -4.69
C GLY A 33 -1.42 -21.73 -4.43
N TRP A 34 -0.84 -22.27 -5.49
CA TRP A 34 -0.02 -23.49 -5.44
C TRP A 34 1.22 -23.35 -4.56
N TRP A 35 1.59 -22.11 -4.22
CA TRP A 35 2.78 -21.76 -3.45
C TRP A 35 2.48 -21.42 -1.99
N GLY A 36 1.25 -21.62 -1.54
CA GLY A 36 0.81 -21.36 -0.17
C GLY A 36 -0.06 -20.11 -0.04
N ASN A 37 -0.04 -19.52 1.17
CA ASN A 37 -0.84 -18.36 1.53
C ASN A 37 -0.01 -17.08 1.40
N HIS A 38 -0.33 -16.25 0.41
CA HIS A 38 0.29 -14.94 0.18
C HIS A 38 -0.68 -13.77 0.46
N ARG A 39 -1.85 -14.04 1.06
CA ARG A 39 -2.83 -13.00 1.44
C ARG A 39 -2.22 -11.92 2.31
N TRP A 40 -1.35 -12.27 3.25
CA TRP A 40 -0.68 -11.31 4.14
C TRP A 40 0.17 -10.29 3.36
N ALA A 41 0.78 -10.69 2.24
CA ALA A 41 1.55 -9.79 1.38
C ALA A 41 0.63 -8.78 0.68
N CYS A 42 -0.55 -9.23 0.26
CA CYS A 42 -1.58 -8.39 -0.36
C CYS A 42 -2.18 -7.40 0.66
N VAL A 43 -2.52 -7.85 1.88
CA VAL A 43 -3.00 -6.96 2.97
C VAL A 43 -1.97 -5.87 3.31
N ALA A 44 -0.68 -6.23 3.35
CA ALA A 44 0.39 -5.26 3.59
C ALA A 44 0.53 -4.25 2.43
N HIS A 45 0.35 -4.69 1.18
CA HIS A 45 0.37 -3.81 0.00
C HIS A 45 -0.84 -2.87 -0.04
N ASP A 46 -2.04 -3.38 0.25
CA ASP A 46 -3.28 -2.59 0.33
C ASP A 46 -3.18 -1.49 1.38
N ARG A 47 -2.53 -1.76 2.52
CA ARG A 47 -2.28 -0.74 3.54
C ARG A 47 -1.49 0.44 2.98
N GLU A 48 -0.42 0.20 2.24
CA GLU A 48 0.36 1.29 1.62
C GLU A 48 -0.46 2.00 0.54
N TYR A 49 -1.22 1.24 -0.25
CA TYR A 49 -2.11 1.77 -1.27
C TYR A 49 -3.25 2.62 -0.70
N TYR A 50 -3.76 2.28 0.49
CA TYR A 50 -4.79 3.04 1.18
C TYR A 50 -4.31 4.46 1.50
N TYR A 51 -3.11 4.59 2.08
CA TYR A 51 -2.54 5.89 2.44
C TYR A 51 -1.99 6.66 1.23
N GLY A 52 -1.47 5.97 0.22
CA GLY A 52 -0.91 6.60 -0.96
C GLY A 52 0.37 7.42 -0.70
N GLY A 53 0.57 8.48 -1.51
CA GLY A 53 1.76 9.33 -1.52
C GLY A 53 2.50 9.35 -2.85
N SER A 54 3.81 9.62 -2.82
CA SER A 54 4.57 9.91 -4.04
C SER A 54 4.79 8.74 -4.99
N ALA A 55 5.13 9.05 -6.24
CA ALA A 55 5.40 8.04 -7.26
C ALA A 55 6.54 7.10 -6.85
N ARG A 56 7.54 7.65 -6.13
CA ARG A 56 8.63 6.89 -5.51
C ARG A 56 8.12 5.97 -4.41
N ARG A 57 7.19 6.43 -3.57
CA ARG A 57 6.58 5.59 -2.52
C ARG A 57 5.75 4.46 -3.12
N ARG A 58 4.94 4.74 -4.15
CA ARG A 58 4.21 3.68 -4.87
C ARG A 58 5.16 2.64 -5.44
N ARG A 59 6.23 3.07 -6.13
CA ARG A 59 7.24 2.14 -6.67
C ARG A 59 7.86 1.29 -5.56
N ARG A 60 8.18 1.88 -4.41
CA ARG A 60 8.70 1.15 -3.24
C ARG A 60 7.67 0.15 -2.71
N ALA A 61 6.41 0.55 -2.54
CA ALA A 61 5.34 -0.34 -2.09
C ALA A 61 5.18 -1.55 -3.03
N ASP A 62 5.22 -1.32 -4.34
CA ASP A 62 5.14 -2.39 -5.34
C ASP A 62 6.36 -3.32 -5.31
N GLN A 63 7.56 -2.79 -5.08
CA GLN A 63 8.78 -3.59 -4.91
C GLN A 63 8.72 -4.43 -3.62
N THR A 64 8.30 -3.83 -2.50
CA THR A 64 8.08 -4.55 -1.23
C THR A 64 7.04 -5.65 -1.41
N PHE A 65 5.96 -5.40 -2.17
CA PHE A 65 4.95 -6.43 -2.47
C PHE A 65 5.56 -7.63 -3.20
N ARG A 66 6.34 -7.39 -4.27
CA ARG A 66 7.08 -8.45 -4.97
C ARG A 66 7.94 -9.27 -4.01
N ASP A 67 8.66 -8.61 -3.13
CA ASP A 67 9.60 -9.27 -2.22
C ASP A 67 8.85 -10.06 -1.14
N ASN A 68 7.72 -9.55 -0.65
CA ASN A 68 6.83 -10.27 0.27
C ASN A 68 6.19 -11.51 -0.39
N LEU A 69 5.78 -11.42 -1.65
CA LEU A 69 5.27 -12.59 -2.40
C LEU A 69 6.34 -13.68 -2.49
N ARG A 70 7.60 -13.31 -2.75
CA ARG A 70 8.72 -14.26 -2.76
C ARG A 70 8.96 -14.88 -1.39
N ALA A 71 8.89 -14.07 -0.32
CA ALA A 71 8.99 -14.56 1.05
C ALA A 71 7.82 -15.51 1.42
N ALA A 72 6.65 -15.34 0.81
CA ALA A 72 5.51 -16.25 0.91
C ALA A 72 5.66 -17.54 0.09
N GLY A 73 6.81 -17.77 -0.56
CA GLY A 73 7.08 -18.98 -1.36
C GLY A 73 6.75 -18.85 -2.85
N MET A 74 6.23 -17.69 -3.30
CA MET A 74 5.91 -17.49 -4.72
C MET A 74 7.18 -17.46 -5.58
N PRO A 75 7.24 -18.18 -6.71
CA PRO A 75 8.37 -18.15 -7.63
C PRO A 75 8.67 -16.72 -8.11
N GLY A 76 9.95 -16.37 -8.21
CA GLY A 76 10.39 -15.01 -8.52
C GLY A 76 9.80 -14.46 -9.83
N VAL A 77 9.63 -15.29 -10.86
CA VAL A 77 9.03 -14.90 -12.13
C VAL A 77 7.56 -14.50 -11.95
N ILE A 78 6.80 -15.26 -11.16
CA ILE A 78 5.38 -14.97 -10.88
C ILE A 78 5.26 -13.71 -10.03
N ALA A 79 6.10 -13.56 -8.98
CA ALA A 79 6.13 -12.33 -8.18
C ALA A 79 6.43 -11.08 -9.02
N TRP A 80 7.30 -11.20 -10.03
CA TRP A 80 7.55 -10.12 -11.00
C TRP A 80 6.34 -9.80 -11.87
N ILE A 81 5.57 -10.80 -12.30
CA ILE A 81 4.31 -10.59 -13.03
C ILE A 81 3.33 -9.79 -12.15
N TYR A 82 3.19 -10.15 -10.88
CA TYR A 82 2.35 -9.41 -9.92
C TYR A 82 2.83 -7.95 -9.76
N TYR A 83 4.14 -7.73 -9.63
CA TYR A 83 4.72 -6.39 -9.63
C TYR A 83 4.32 -5.59 -10.86
N LEU A 84 4.52 -6.14 -12.07
CA LEU A 84 4.18 -5.46 -13.32
C LEU A 84 2.68 -5.17 -13.41
N ALA A 85 1.83 -6.10 -12.97
CA ALA A 85 0.38 -5.91 -12.93
C ALA A 85 -0.02 -4.74 -12.02
N VAL A 86 0.49 -4.67 -10.78
CA VAL A 86 0.16 -3.55 -9.87
C VAL A 86 0.75 -2.22 -10.34
N ARG A 87 1.90 -2.23 -11.04
CA ARG A 87 2.48 -1.03 -11.69
C ARG A 87 1.58 -0.51 -12.80
N ALA A 88 1.04 -1.39 -13.64
CA ALA A 88 0.20 -1.02 -14.76
C ALA A 88 -1.23 -0.62 -14.32
N PHE A 89 -1.86 -1.44 -13.48
CA PHE A 89 -3.30 -1.33 -13.17
C PHE A 89 -3.63 -0.70 -11.82
N GLY A 90 -2.65 -0.55 -10.91
CA GLY A 90 -2.85 0.08 -9.60
C GLY A 90 -2.82 1.62 -9.61
N HIS A 91 -2.87 2.27 -10.78
CA HIS A 91 -2.75 3.72 -10.91
C HIS A 91 -4.01 4.45 -10.37
N PRO A 92 -3.89 5.62 -9.70
CA PRO A 92 -5.05 6.32 -9.13
C PRO A 92 -6.11 6.72 -10.16
N ARG A 93 -5.72 6.85 -11.43
CA ARG A 93 -6.64 7.17 -12.56
C ARG A 93 -7.79 6.17 -12.72
N PHE A 94 -7.58 4.91 -12.31
CA PHE A 94 -8.59 3.87 -12.47
C PHE A 94 -9.67 3.94 -11.40
N LYS A 95 -9.45 4.68 -10.29
CA LYS A 95 -10.43 4.92 -9.22
C LYS A 95 -11.07 3.63 -8.67
N ARG A 96 -10.34 2.51 -8.70
CA ARG A 96 -10.79 1.23 -8.13
C ARG A 96 -10.58 1.26 -6.60
N PRO A 97 -11.34 0.47 -5.82
CA PRO A 97 -11.20 0.43 -4.36
C PRO A 97 -9.85 -0.13 -3.86
N TYR A 98 -8.97 -0.56 -4.77
CA TYR A 98 -7.59 -1.01 -4.53
C TYR A 98 -6.57 -0.26 -5.43
N SER A 99 -6.95 0.90 -5.99
CA SER A 99 -5.99 1.78 -6.68
C SER A 99 -5.17 2.59 -5.69
N TRP A 100 -3.97 3.03 -6.07
CA TRP A 100 -3.14 3.88 -5.22
C TRP A 100 -3.91 5.09 -4.67
N ALA A 101 -3.71 5.36 -3.37
CA ALA A 101 -4.39 6.37 -2.58
C ALA A 101 -5.92 6.18 -2.44
N PHE A 102 -6.45 4.95 -2.45
CA PHE A 102 -7.90 4.72 -2.37
C PHE A 102 -8.55 5.13 -1.03
N GLY A 103 -7.76 5.27 0.05
CA GLY A 103 -8.22 5.74 1.36
C GLY A 103 -8.24 7.25 1.52
N ALA A 104 -7.44 7.95 0.73
CA ALA A 104 -7.45 9.40 0.66
C ALA A 104 -8.43 9.81 -0.44
N ALA A 105 -9.46 10.60 -0.10
CA ALA A 105 -10.41 11.12 -1.08
C ALA A 105 -9.68 11.96 -2.16
N ARG A 106 -9.26 11.28 -3.24
CA ARG A 106 -8.75 11.81 -4.50
C ARG A 106 -7.50 12.69 -4.42
N TYR A 107 -6.33 12.18 -4.02
CA TYR A 107 -5.10 12.95 -4.24
C TYR A 107 -3.90 12.15 -4.76
N ARG A 108 -3.29 12.76 -5.78
CA ARG A 108 -2.27 12.25 -6.71
C ARG A 108 -0.91 12.15 -6.01
N TYR A 109 0.12 11.75 -6.73
CA TYR A 109 1.49 11.55 -6.25
C TYR A 109 2.13 12.74 -5.50
N ASP A 110 1.44 13.87 -5.37
CA ASP A 110 2.03 15.14 -5.03
C ASP A 110 1.52 15.70 -3.68
N GLU A 111 0.58 15.00 -3.01
CA GLU A 111 -0.17 15.58 -1.86
C GLU A 111 -0.02 14.87 -0.51
N TYR A 112 0.73 13.77 -0.44
CA TYR A 112 1.07 13.14 0.84
C TYR A 112 2.54 13.42 1.17
N PRO A 113 2.86 14.08 2.30
CA PRO A 113 4.23 14.14 2.79
C PRO A 113 4.75 12.71 3.02
N ALA A 114 6.03 12.50 2.77
CA ALA A 114 6.66 11.19 2.88
C ALA A 114 6.41 10.60 4.29
N SER A 115 5.64 9.50 4.32
CA SER A 115 5.25 8.73 5.50
C SER A 115 4.30 9.44 6.49
N PRO A 116 3.31 8.75 7.07
CA PRO A 116 2.75 9.20 8.34
C PRO A 116 3.89 9.19 9.38
N PRO A 117 4.04 10.24 10.21
CA PRO A 117 4.99 10.21 11.32
C PRO A 117 4.74 8.95 12.17
N GLY A 118 5.76 8.10 12.34
CA GLY A 118 5.69 6.89 13.16
C GLY A 118 5.77 5.55 12.40
N ALA A 119 5.84 5.53 11.06
CA ALA A 119 6.13 4.30 10.32
C ALA A 119 7.57 3.78 10.52
N ASP A 120 8.47 4.63 11.05
CA ASP A 120 9.85 4.27 11.40
C ASP A 120 9.99 3.70 12.83
N LEU A 121 8.92 3.75 13.65
CA LEU A 121 8.93 3.25 15.03
C LEU A 121 8.55 1.76 15.15
N LEU A 122 8.28 1.07 14.04
CA LEU A 122 7.95 -0.36 14.02
C LEU A 122 9.08 -1.24 13.43
N ARG A 123 10.27 -0.67 13.23
CA ARG A 123 11.50 -1.38 12.78
C ARG A 123 12.48 -1.66 13.93
N SER A 124 11.96 -1.88 15.14
CA SER A 124 12.77 -2.12 16.34
C SER A 124 12.30 -3.31 17.18
N TRP A 125 11.82 -4.36 16.51
CA TRP A 125 11.68 -5.71 17.07
C TRP A 125 12.02 -6.73 15.98
#